data_AF-A0A1G2G0J8-F1
#
_entry.id   AF-A0A1G2G0J8-F1
#
_cell.length_a   1.000
_cell.length_b   1.000
_cell.length_c   1.000
_cell.angle_alpha   90.00
_cell.angle_beta   90.00
_cell.angle_gamma   90.00
#
_symmetry.space_group_name_H-M   'P 1'
#
loop_
_entity.id
_entity.type
_entity.pdbx_description
1 polymer ?
#
loop_
_entity_poly.entity_id
_entity_poly.type
_entity_poly.pdbx_seq_one_letter_code
_entity_poly.pdbx_strand_id
1 'polypeptide(L)' 'MNKGIIQLIIIIILSVIILSLLGVSLRALFTDQTLKENFMFVWDFVLHAWGTYVSPYLQTLWQKIQELR' A
#
# COMPACT_ATOMS: atom_id res chain seq x y z
N MET A 1 10.94 -6.29 19.41
CA MET A 1 11.48 -5.81 18.12
C MET A 1 10.73 -6.37 16.89
N ASN A 2 9.46 -6.79 17.03
CA ASN A 2 8.71 -7.47 15.94
C ASN A 2 7.44 -6.71 15.52
N LYS A 3 7.08 -5.63 16.23
CA LYS A 3 5.84 -4.87 15.97
C LYS A 3 5.88 -4.16 14.60
N GLY A 4 7.04 -3.66 14.17
CA GLY A 4 7.17 -2.98 12.88
C GLY A 4 6.92 -3.87 11.67
N ILE A 5 7.44 -5.11 11.69
CA ILE A 5 7.25 -6.07 10.60
C ILE A 5 5.79 -6.55 10.55
N ILE A 6 5.22 -6.88 11.71
CA ILE A 6 3.82 -7.32 11.81
C ILE A 6 2.88 -6.20 11.32
N GLN A 7 3.15 -4.96 11.70
CA GLN A 7 2.35 -3.82 11.28
C GLN A 7 2.45 -3.56 9.77
N LEU A 8 3.63 -3.74 9.16
CA LEU A 8 3.78 -3.69 7.70
C LEU A 8 2.92 -4.75 7.00
N ILE A 9 2.96 -6.00 7.48
CA ILE A 9 2.16 -7.09 6.92
C ILE A 9 0.67 -6.78 7.04
N ILE A 10 0.23 -6.30 8.21
CA ILE A 10 -1.16 -5.88 8.43
C ILE A 10 -1.56 -4.77 7.46
N ILE A 11 -0.69 -3.78 7.25
CA ILE A 11 -0.96 -2.67 6.32
C ILE A 11 -1.08 -3.18 4.87
N ILE A 12 -0.20 -4.07 4.42
CA ILE A 12 -0.32 -4.69 3.07
C ILE A 12 -1.65 -5.44 2.93
N ILE A 13 -2.02 -6.25 3.92
CA ILE A 13 -3.28 -7.00 3.92
C ILE A 13 -4.48 -6.06 3.89
N LEU A 14 -4.47 -5.01 4.72
CA LEU A 14 -5.54 -4.00 4.76
C LEU A 14 -5.68 -3.27 3.43
N SER A 15 -4.59 -2.90 2.77
CA SER A 15 -4.67 -2.29 1.43
C SER A 15 -5.29 -3.22 0.40
N VAL A 16 -4.94 -4.51 0.40
CA VAL A 16 -5.58 -5.50 -0.50
C VAL A 16 -7.08 -5.63 -0.19
N ILE A 17 -7.46 -5.66 1.09
CA ILE A 17 -8.87 -5.73 1.50
C ILE A 17 -9.62 -4.47 1.08
N ILE A 18 -9.06 -3.27 1.29
CA ILE A 18 -9.68 -2.00 0.90
C ILE A 18 -9.90 -1.96 -0.62
N LEU A 19 -8.89 -2.35 -1.40
CA LEU A 19 -9.01 -2.44 -2.87
C LEU A 19 -10.11 -3.43 -3.28
N SER A 20 -10.24 -4.55 -2.58
CA SER A 20 -11.29 -5.53 -2.82
C SER A 20 -12.68 -5.03 -2.40
N LEU A 21 -12.80 -4.29 -1.30
CA LEU A 21 -14.05 -3.71 -0.78
C LEU A 21 -14.57 -2.59 -1.67
N LEU A 22 -13.67 -1.85 -2.33
CA LEU A 22 -14.01 -0.85 -3.34
C LEU A 22 -14.64 -1.49 -4.61
N GLY A 23 -14.75 -2.83 -4.68
CA GLY A 23 -15.38 -3.55 -5.79
C GLY A 23 -14.56 -3.50 -7.07
N VAL A 24 -13.31 -3.03 -6.97
CA VAL A 24 -12.45 -2.81 -8.11
C VAL A 24 -11.47 -3.97 -8.22
N SER A 25 -11.61 -4.76 -9.29
CA SER A 25 -10.61 -5.77 -9.59
C SER A 25 -9.30 -5.09 -9.98
N LEU A 26 -8.19 -5.49 -9.37
CA LEU A 26 -6.85 -5.04 -9.76
C LEU A 26 -6.67 -5.16 -11.28
N ARG A 27 -7.21 -6.24 -11.86
CA ARG A 27 -7.21 -6.46 -13.31
C ARG A 27 -7.98 -5.38 -14.07
N ALA A 28 -9.17 -4.97 -13.63
CA ALA A 28 -9.92 -3.89 -14.28
C ALA A 28 -9.17 -2.55 -14.23
N LEU A 29 -8.43 -2.26 -13.16
CA LEU A 29 -7.60 -1.04 -13.08
C LEU A 29 -6.46 -1.03 -14.10
N PHE A 30 -5.90 -2.19 -14.41
CA PHE A 30 -4.85 -2.31 -15.42
C PHE A 30 -5.38 -2.38 -16.85
N THR A 31 -6.65 -2.73 -17.03
CA THR A 31 -7.23 -3.00 -18.36
C THR A 31 -8.08 -1.83 -18.86
N ASP A 32 -8.76 -1.11 -17.98
CA ASP A 32 -9.79 -0.14 -18.34
C ASP A 32 -9.35 1.30 -18.05
N GLN A 33 -9.11 2.06 -19.11
CA GLN A 33 -8.48 3.38 -19.06
C GLN A 33 -9.39 4.43 -18.38
N THR A 34 -10.71 4.30 -18.54
CA THR A 34 -11.71 5.20 -17.93
C THR A 34 -11.81 4.99 -16.41
N LEU A 35 -11.73 3.74 -15.96
CA LEU A 35 -11.68 3.44 -14.53
C LEU A 35 -10.37 3.91 -13.93
N LYS A 36 -9.26 3.76 -14.65
CA LYS A 36 -7.94 4.23 -14.20
C LYS A 36 -7.92 5.74 -13.90
N GLU A 37 -8.57 6.57 -14.72
CA GLU A 37 -8.61 8.03 -14.49
C GLU A 37 -9.44 8.41 -13.26
N ASN A 38 -10.62 7.80 -13.08
CA ASN A 38 -11.46 8.08 -11.91
C ASN A 38 -10.87 7.48 -10.62
N PHE A 39 -10.24 6.32 -10.74
CA PHE A 39 -9.61 5.65 -9.61
C PHE A 39 -8.26 6.26 -9.27
N MET A 40 -7.64 7.05 -10.14
CA MET A 40 -6.41 7.78 -9.85
C MET A 40 -6.58 8.68 -8.63
N PHE A 41 -7.75 9.30 -8.43
CA PHE A 41 -8.02 10.13 -7.27
C PHE A 41 -8.08 9.32 -5.95
N VAL A 42 -8.76 8.17 -5.99
CA VAL A 42 -8.83 7.24 -4.85
C VAL A 42 -7.46 6.62 -4.60
N TRP A 43 -6.73 6.29 -5.66
CA TRP A 43 -5.38 5.74 -5.62
C TRP A 43 -4.38 6.74 -5.05
N ASP A 44 -4.48 8.02 -5.40
CA ASP A 44 -3.64 9.08 -4.81
C ASP A 44 -3.93 9.23 -3.32
N PHE A 45 -5.20 9.18 -2.92
CA PHE A 45 -5.56 9.24 -1.51
C PHE A 45 -5.03 8.03 -0.73
N VAL A 46 -5.16 6.84 -1.31
CA VAL A 46 -4.61 5.59 -0.76
C VAL A 46 -3.08 5.65 -0.72
N LEU A 47 -2.41 6.14 -1.76
CA LEU A 47 -0.96 6.32 -1.80
C LEU A 47 -0.47 7.35 -0.78
N HIS A 48 -1.24 8.41 -0.56
CA HIS A 48 -0.90 9.45 0.42
C HIS A 48 -1.05 8.92 1.85
N ALA A 49 -2.13 8.20 2.13
CA ALA A 49 -2.29 7.47 3.38
C ALA A 49 -1.17 6.42 3.54
N TRP A 50 -0.87 5.67 2.49
CA TRP A 50 0.21 4.68 2.47
C TRP A 50 1.56 5.33 2.75
N GLY A 51 1.91 6.44 2.10
CA GLY A 51 3.14 7.17 2.36
C GLY A 51 3.24 7.61 3.82
N THR A 52 2.14 8.10 4.40
CA THR A 52 2.11 8.56 5.80
C THR A 52 2.26 7.41 6.79
N TYR A 53 1.57 6.30 6.56
CA TYR A 53 1.56 5.15 7.49
C TYR A 53 2.69 4.14 7.24
N VAL A 54 3.25 4.07 6.03
CA VAL A 54 4.22 3.06 5.61
C VAL A 54 5.63 3.62 5.51
N SER A 55 5.82 4.91 5.21
CA SER A 55 7.15 5.57 5.21
C SER A 55 7.96 5.33 6.50
N PRO A 56 7.42 5.54 7.72
CA PRO A 56 8.19 5.28 8.94
C PRO A 56 8.59 3.79 9.08
N TYR A 57 7.75 2.86 8.64
CA TYR A 57 8.06 1.43 8.69
C TYR A 57 9.06 1.02 7.61
N LEU A 58 8.97 1.58 6.41
CA LEU A 58 9.89 1.35 5.31
C LEU A 58 11.29 1.90 5.62
N GLN A 59 11.41 3.08 6.24
CA GLN A 59 12.71 3.59 6.69
C GLN A 59 13.33 2.64 7.72
N THR A 60 12.53 2.17 8.68
CA THR A 60 13.01 1.23 9.71
C THR A 60 13.46 -0.11 9.10
N LEU A 61 12.72 -0.62 8.10
CA LEU A 61 13.08 -1.83 7.37
C LEU A 61 14.32 -1.63 6.49
N TRP A 62 14.42 -0.49 5.81
CA TRP A 62 15.56 -0.16 4.96
C TRP A 62 16.85 -0.06 5.77
N GLN A 63 16.79 0.57 6.95
CA GLN A 63 17.94 0.59 7.87
C GLN A 63 18.32 -0.81 8.36
N LYS A 64 17.35 -1.64 8.75
CA LYS A 64 17.62 -3.05 9.14
C LYS A 64 18.20 -3.90 8.01
N ILE A 65 17.79 -3.67 6.76
CA ILE A 65 18.34 -4.36 5.60
C ILE A 65 19.78 -3.91 5.33
N GLN A 66 20.08 -2.62 5.50
CA GLN A 66 21.46 -2.11 5.36
C GLN A 66 22.38 -2.63 6.48
N GLU A 67 21.89 -2.81 7.70
CA GLU A 67 22.65 -3.43 8.80
C GLU A 67 22.97 -4.92 8.59
N LEU A 68 22.18 -5.62 7.76
CA LEU A 68 22.37 -7.05 7.47
C LEU A 68 23.28 -7.31 6.25
N ARG A 69 23.72 -6.25 5.55
CA ARG A 69 24.57 -6.32 4.35
C ARG A 69 26.03 -6.00 4.70
#